data_AF-A0A836W6R7-F1
#
_entry.id   AF-A0A836W6R7-F1
#
_cell.length_a   1.000
_cell.length_b   1.000
_cell.length_c   1.000
_cell.angle_alpha   90.00
_cell.angle_beta   90.00
_cell.angle_gamma   90.00
#
_symmetry.space_group_name_H-M   'P 1'
#
loop_
_entity.id
_entity.type
_entity.pdbx_description
1 polymer ?
#
loop_
_entity_poly.entity_id
_entity_poly.type
_entity_poly.pdbx_seq_one_letter_code
_entity_poly.pdbx_strand_id
1 'polypeptide(L)'
;MYFLEKWHITFYDYNVFGYLGNHLPTFIHTLSFCLITAGILNCQKQCYPIIAFSWFLFDTFFEWLQKYEKFVIMIPDWFETIPFLENTKSYFLKGTFDIFDVLSIAIGAIFGFLILLAIDKLATH
;
A
#
# COMPACT_ATOMS: atom_id res chain seq x y z
N MET A 1 -7.64 -1.38 2.57
CA MET A 1 -8.08 -2.60 1.85
C MET A 1 -9.49 -2.41 1.28
N TYR A 2 -9.69 -1.49 0.33
CA TYR A 2 -11.03 -1.14 -0.19
C TYR A 2 -11.39 -1.84 -1.52
N PHE A 3 -10.43 -2.54 -2.13
CA PHE A 3 -10.63 -3.31 -3.36
C PHE A 3 -11.48 -4.58 -3.19
N LEU A 4 -11.65 -5.04 -1.95
CA LEU A 4 -12.26 -6.34 -1.66
C LEU A 4 -13.72 -6.24 -1.22
N GLU A 5 -14.29 -5.04 -1.05
CA GLU A 5 -15.70 -4.88 -0.67
C GLU A 5 -16.66 -5.34 -1.80
N LYS A 6 -16.17 -5.40 -3.05
CA LYS A 6 -16.95 -5.81 -4.24
C LYS A 6 -17.03 -7.32 -4.45
N TRP A 7 -16.14 -8.08 -3.82
CA TRP A 7 -16.16 -9.54 -3.85
C TRP A 7 -16.64 -9.99 -2.47
N HIS A 8 -17.82 -10.62 -2.37
CA HIS A 8 -18.37 -11.21 -1.14
C HIS A 8 -17.49 -12.37 -0.60
N ILE A 9 -16.21 -12.13 -0.38
CA ILE A 9 -15.27 -13.03 0.27
C ILE A 9 -15.17 -12.54 1.72
N THR A 10 -16.21 -12.82 2.49
CA THR A 10 -16.22 -12.61 3.94
C THR A 10 -15.33 -13.67 4.60
N PHE A 11 -14.05 -13.36 4.81
CA PHE A 11 -13.22 -14.05 5.81
C PHE A 11 -13.61 -13.60 7.23
N TYR A 12 -14.92 -13.51 7.51
CA TYR A 12 -15.44 -12.73 8.63
C TYR A 12 -15.49 -13.49 9.97
N ASP A 13 -15.31 -14.81 9.97
CA ASP A 13 -15.56 -15.62 11.18
C ASP A 13 -14.31 -16.13 11.91
N TYR A 14 -13.11 -15.88 11.39
CA TYR A 14 -11.90 -16.19 12.13
C TYR A 14 -11.01 -14.95 12.22
N ASN A 15 -10.93 -14.39 13.43
CA ASN A 15 -9.91 -13.45 13.87
C ASN A 15 -8.52 -14.14 13.91
N VAL A 16 -8.10 -14.84 12.83
CA VAL A 16 -6.85 -15.61 12.78
C VAL A 16 -5.65 -14.73 13.08
N PHE A 17 -5.71 -13.46 12.70
CA PHE A 17 -4.65 -12.47 12.91
C PHE A 17 -5.01 -11.37 13.91
N GLY A 18 -6.25 -11.33 14.43
CA GLY A 18 -6.72 -10.32 15.38
C GLY A 18 -6.31 -8.88 14.98
N TYR A 19 -5.73 -8.14 15.92
CA TYR A 19 -5.25 -6.77 15.72
C TYR A 19 -4.18 -6.65 14.60
N LEU A 20 -3.34 -7.67 14.39
CA LEU A 20 -2.36 -7.66 13.29
C LEU A 20 -3.04 -7.71 11.91
N GLY A 21 -4.25 -8.30 11.82
CA GLY A 21 -5.00 -8.40 10.58
C GLY A 21 -5.41 -7.04 9.99
N ASN A 22 -5.44 -6.00 10.83
CA ASN A 22 -5.82 -4.65 10.39
C ASN A 22 -4.67 -3.92 9.66
N HIS A 23 -3.42 -4.27 9.97
CA HIS A 23 -2.22 -3.60 9.43
C HIS A 23 -1.49 -4.42 8.38
N LEU A 24 -1.72 -5.74 8.36
CA LEU A 24 -1.18 -6.66 7.36
C LEU A 24 -1.49 -6.22 5.92
N PRO A 25 -2.69 -5.71 5.57
CA PRO A 25 -2.98 -5.24 4.23
C PRO A 25 -2.09 -4.07 3.82
N THR A 26 -1.80 -3.14 4.74
CA THR A 26 -0.95 -1.98 4.50
C THR A 26 0.50 -2.39 4.24
N PHE A 27 1.00 -3.37 4.99
CA PHE A 27 2.29 -4.01 4.75
C PHE A 27 2.36 -4.67 3.36
N ILE A 28 1.39 -5.55 3.04
CA ILE A 28 1.35 -6.28 1.77
C ILE A 28 1.23 -5.31 0.58
N HIS A 29 0.47 -4.23 0.74
CA HIS A 29 0.29 -3.20 -0.27
C HIS A 29 1.62 -2.54 -0.65
N THR A 30 2.31 -1.98 0.35
CA THR A 30 3.62 -1.32 0.17
C THR A 30 4.64 -2.27 -0.44
N LEU A 31 4.69 -3.51 0.08
CA LEU A 31 5.58 -4.56 -0.41
C LEU A 31 5.31 -4.90 -1.88
N SER A 32 4.06 -5.13 -2.24
CA SER A 32 3.66 -5.53 -3.60
C SER A 32 4.00 -4.44 -4.61
N PHE A 33 3.74 -3.18 -4.26
CA PHE A 33 4.03 -2.06 -5.15
C PHE A 33 5.53 -1.82 -5.36
N CYS A 34 6.35 -2.02 -4.33
CA CYS A 34 7.80 -2.01 -4.50
C CYS A 34 8.26 -3.05 -5.53
N LEU A 35 7.79 -4.30 -5.39
CA LEU A 35 8.17 -5.40 -6.27
C LEU A 35 7.66 -5.23 -7.70
N ILE A 36 6.38 -4.87 -7.87
CA ILE A 36 5.77 -4.65 -9.19
C ILE A 36 6.46 -3.50 -9.91
N THR A 37 6.71 -2.38 -9.23
CA THR A 37 7.36 -1.21 -9.84
C THR A 37 8.78 -1.53 -10.30
N ALA A 38 9.55 -2.24 -9.47
CA ALA A 38 10.90 -2.67 -9.84
C ALA A 38 10.89 -3.62 -11.04
N GLY A 39 9.93 -4.55 -11.08
CA GLY A 39 9.76 -5.50 -12.18
C GLY A 39 9.37 -4.83 -13.50
N ILE A 40 8.42 -3.88 -13.46
CA ILE A 40 7.97 -3.15 -14.67
C ILE A 40 9.08 -2.26 -15.22
N LEU A 41 9.80 -1.55 -14.35
CA LEU A 41 10.87 -0.63 -14.77
C LEU A 41 12.18 -1.34 -15.13
N ASN A 42 12.24 -2.67 -14.96
CA ASN A 42 13.46 -3.47 -15.10
C ASN A 42 14.66 -2.79 -14.40
N CYS A 43 14.41 -2.35 -13.17
CA CYS A 43 15.33 -1.49 -12.44
C CYS A 43 16.57 -2.26 -11.99
N GLN A 44 17.73 -1.62 -12.05
CA GLN A 44 18.98 -2.17 -11.51
C GLN A 44 19.11 -1.86 -10.01
N LYS A 45 20.07 -2.49 -9.32
CA LYS A 45 20.34 -2.30 -7.87
C LYS A 45 20.31 -0.87 -7.37
N GLN A 46 20.77 0.07 -8.19
CA GLN A 46 20.84 1.49 -7.86
C GLN A 46 19.46 2.14 -7.70
N CYS A 47 18.44 1.59 -8.34
CA CYS A 47 17.08 2.12 -8.34
C CYS A 47 16.19 1.53 -7.23
N TYR A 48 16.57 0.38 -6.64
CA TYR A 48 15.82 -0.24 -5.54
C TYR A 48 15.58 0.69 -4.34
N PRO A 49 16.57 1.46 -3.82
CA PRO A 49 16.31 2.35 -2.70
C PRO A 49 15.39 3.50 -3.11
N ILE A 50 15.45 3.97 -4.36
CA ILE A 50 14.58 5.03 -4.87
C ILE A 50 13.14 4.54 -4.91
N ILE A 51 12.89 3.32 -5.40
CA ILE A 51 11.55 2.73 -5.46
C ILE A 51 10.99 2.55 -4.04
N ALA A 52 11.75 1.94 -3.14
CA ALA A 52 11.31 1.69 -1.77
C ALA A 52 11.02 3.00 -1.02
N PHE A 53 11.88 4.00 -1.16
CA PHE A 53 11.67 5.31 -0.55
C PHE A 53 10.48 6.05 -1.16
N SER A 54 10.30 5.97 -2.48
CA SER A 54 9.18 6.62 -3.16
C SER A 54 7.84 6.05 -2.67
N TRP A 55 7.71 4.72 -2.61
CA TRP A 55 6.50 4.08 -2.11
C TRP A 55 6.26 4.35 -0.62
N PHE A 56 7.31 4.31 0.21
CA PHE A 56 7.22 4.72 1.61
C PHE A 56 6.64 6.14 1.75
N LEU A 57 7.14 7.11 0.96
CA LEU A 57 6.65 8.48 1.00
C LEU A 57 5.22 8.60 0.50
N PHE A 58 4.87 7.96 -0.62
CA PHE A 58 3.51 8.00 -1.15
C PHE A 58 2.51 7.42 -0.15
N ASP A 59 2.74 6.20 0.34
CA ASP A 59 1.81 5.54 1.25
C ASP A 59 1.70 6.29 2.59
N THR A 60 2.81 6.79 3.14
CA THR A 60 2.79 7.63 4.35
C THR A 60 2.05 8.95 4.12
N PHE A 61 2.18 9.54 2.94
CA PHE A 61 1.45 10.76 2.59
C PHE A 61 -0.05 10.50 2.50
N PHE A 62 -0.48 9.41 1.86
CA PHE A 62 -1.89 9.03 1.82
C PHE A 62 -2.46 8.74 3.21
N GLU A 63 -1.69 8.06 4.06
CA GLU A 63 -2.07 7.81 5.46
C GLU A 63 -2.20 9.12 6.25
N TRP A 64 -1.24 10.03 6.09
CA TRP A 64 -1.28 11.36 6.71
C TRP A 64 -2.46 12.20 6.22
N LEU A 65 -2.84 12.10 4.94
CA LEU A 65 -4.00 12.78 4.38
C LEU A 65 -5.31 12.31 5.01
N GLN A 66 -5.43 11.05 5.47
CA GLN A 66 -6.61 10.57 6.18
C GLN A 66 -6.86 11.33 7.49
N LYS A 67 -5.84 11.98 8.07
CA LYS A 67 -6.00 12.86 9.23
C LYS A 67 -6.87 14.09 8.95
N TYR A 68 -6.97 14.49 7.67
CA TYR A 68 -7.67 15.70 7.27
C TYR A 68 -8.92 15.34 6.47
N GLU A 69 -10.05 15.14 7.17
CA GLU A 69 -11.36 14.83 6.56
C GLU A 69 -11.77 15.80 5.44
N LYS A 70 -11.29 17.05 5.48
CA LYS A 70 -11.55 18.07 4.46
C LYS A 70 -10.97 17.73 3.09
N PHE A 71 -10.02 16.80 2.99
CA PHE A 71 -9.43 16.39 1.71
C PHE A 71 -10.41 15.61 0.84
N VAL A 72 -11.44 14.99 1.44
CA VAL A 72 -12.52 14.30 0.70
C VAL A 72 -13.19 15.23 -0.30
N ILE A 73 -13.34 16.52 0.04
CA ILE A 73 -14.00 17.52 -0.80
C ILE A 73 -13.16 17.85 -2.06
N MET A 74 -11.85 17.56 -2.04
CA MET A 74 -10.96 17.75 -3.19
C MET A 74 -10.99 16.58 -4.17
N ILE A 75 -11.63 15.46 -3.82
CA ILE A 75 -11.75 14.29 -4.69
C ILE A 75 -12.84 14.59 -5.72
N PRO A 76 -12.51 14.67 -7.03
CA PRO A 76 -13.49 14.96 -8.05
C PRO A 76 -14.51 13.82 -8.17
N ASP A 77 -15.80 14.14 -8.35
CA ASP A 77 -16.85 13.13 -8.47
C ASP A 77 -16.67 12.21 -9.69
N TRP A 78 -15.93 12.64 -10.73
CA TRP A 78 -15.61 11.77 -11.87
C TRP A 78 -14.68 10.60 -11.50
N PHE A 79 -14.06 10.59 -10.31
CA PHE A 79 -13.34 9.40 -9.83
C PHE A 79 -14.28 8.19 -9.66
N GLU A 80 -15.58 8.42 -9.39
CA GLU A 80 -16.57 7.34 -9.27
C GLU A 80 -16.81 6.59 -10.58
N THR A 81 -16.46 7.19 -11.74
CA THR A 81 -16.66 6.57 -13.05
C THR A 81 -15.42 5.87 -13.59
N ILE A 82 -14.24 6.09 -12.98
CA ILE A 82 -13.01 5.44 -13.39
C ILE A 82 -12.78 4.17 -12.57
N PRO A 83 -12.68 2.99 -13.23
CA PRO A 83 -12.30 1.76 -12.56
C PRO A 83 -11.05 1.99 -11.72
N PHE A 84 -10.97 1.39 -10.53
CA PHE A 84 -9.89 1.56 -9.54
C PHE A 84 -9.95 2.85 -8.70
N LEU A 85 -10.42 3.98 -9.22
CA LEU A 85 -10.54 5.25 -8.48
C LEU A 85 -11.89 5.40 -7.75
N GLU A 86 -12.86 4.57 -8.07
CA GLU A 86 -14.20 4.55 -7.45
C GLU A 86 -14.17 4.47 -5.92
N ASN A 87 -13.12 3.86 -5.36
CA ASN A 87 -12.97 3.67 -3.91
C ASN A 87 -12.19 4.79 -3.21
N THR A 88 -11.62 5.76 -3.94
CA THR A 88 -10.77 6.80 -3.33
C THR A 88 -11.54 7.63 -2.31
N LYS A 89 -12.80 8.00 -2.61
CA LYS A 89 -13.65 8.74 -1.67
C LYS A 89 -13.98 7.94 -0.41
N SER A 90 -14.32 6.65 -0.57
CA SER A 90 -14.56 5.75 0.57
C SER A 90 -13.29 5.52 1.40
N TYR A 91 -12.11 5.49 0.78
CA TYR A 91 -10.83 5.36 1.46
C TYR A 91 -10.60 6.50 2.46
N PHE A 92 -10.83 7.75 2.05
CA PHE A 92 -10.65 8.91 2.93
C PHE A 92 -11.82 9.13 3.91
N LEU A 93 -13.05 8.71 3.57
CA LEU A 93 -14.21 8.84 4.44
C LEU A 93 -14.23 7.82 5.58
N LYS A 94 -13.80 6.58 5.31
CA LYS A 94 -13.80 5.48 6.29
C LYS A 94 -12.41 5.26 6.92
N GLY A 95 -11.37 5.82 6.31
CA GLY A 95 -9.99 5.72 6.80
C GLY A 95 -9.75 6.58 8.03
N THR A 96 -8.87 6.12 8.89
CA THR A 96 -8.40 6.85 10.06
C THR A 96 -6.90 6.73 10.12
N PHE A 97 -6.20 7.85 10.34
CA PHE A 97 -4.75 7.83 10.53
C PHE A 97 -4.34 6.86 11.65
N ASP A 98 -3.55 5.84 11.31
CA ASP A 98 -2.96 4.91 12.27
C ASP A 98 -1.42 4.89 12.17
N ILE A 99 -0.77 5.09 13.31
CA ILE A 99 0.70 5.02 13.39
C ILE A 99 1.22 3.60 13.11
N PHE A 100 0.45 2.56 13.41
CA PHE A 100 0.81 1.17 13.12
C PHE A 100 0.76 0.88 11.62
N ASP A 101 -0.08 1.60 10.85
CA ASP A 101 -0.07 1.54 9.40
C ASP A 101 1.19 2.20 8.84
N VAL A 102 1.62 3.35 9.37
CA VAL A 102 2.92 3.97 8.99
C VAL A 102 4.10 3.04 9.28
N LEU A 103 4.10 2.35 10.42
CA LEU A 103 5.12 1.35 10.73
C LEU A 103 5.07 0.16 9.77
N SER A 104 3.87 -0.29 9.41
CA SER A 104 3.67 -1.39 8.45
C SER A 104 4.14 -1.01 7.05
N ILE A 105 3.94 0.24 6.63
CA ILE A 105 4.50 0.80 5.38
C ILE A 105 6.02 0.78 5.44
N ALA A 106 6.62 1.27 6.54
CA ALA A 106 8.08 1.27 6.71
C ALA A 106 8.66 -0.15 6.61
N ILE A 107 8.06 -1.11 7.31
CA ILE A 107 8.47 -2.52 7.26
C ILE A 107 8.28 -3.09 5.84
N GLY A 108 7.17 -2.78 5.17
CA GLY A 108 6.88 -3.20 3.80
C GLY A 108 7.93 -2.72 2.79
N ALA A 109 8.31 -1.45 2.88
CA ALA A 109 9.35 -0.86 2.03
C ALA A 109 10.73 -1.48 2.28
N ILE A 110 11.10 -1.72 3.55
CA ILE A 110 12.35 -2.40 3.90
C ILE A 110 12.37 -3.82 3.34
N PHE A 111 11.29 -4.59 3.52
CA PHE A 111 11.20 -5.95 3.00
C PHE A 111 11.23 -5.97 1.47
N GLY A 112 10.54 -5.04 0.81
CA GLY A 112 10.59 -4.88 -0.65
C GLY A 112 12.02 -4.66 -1.14
N PHE A 113 12.76 -3.75 -0.51
CA PHE A 113 14.16 -3.52 -0.82
C PHE A 113 15.04 -4.77 -0.62
N LEU A 114 14.91 -5.44 0.52
CA LEU A 114 15.69 -6.65 0.83
C LEU A 114 15.40 -7.80 -0.14
N ILE A 115 14.13 -7.99 -0.50
CA ILE A 115 13.73 -9.02 -1.47
C ILE A 115 14.30 -8.71 -2.86
N LEU A 116 14.25 -7.44 -3.31
CA LEU A 116 14.84 -7.05 -4.58
C LEU A 116 16.36 -7.31 -4.62
N LEU A 117 17.07 -7.01 -3.53
CA LEU A 117 18.49 -7.35 -3.42
C LEU A 117 18.75 -8.86 -3.45
N ALA A 118 17.91 -9.64 -2.78
CA ALA A 118 18.02 -11.10 -2.76
C ALA A 118 17.78 -11.71 -4.15
N ILE A 119 16.74 -11.25 -4.86
CA ILE A 119 16.41 -11.67 -6.23
C ILE A 119 17.58 -11.36 -7.17
N ASP A 120 18.12 -10.14 -7.10
CA ASP A 120 19.22 -9.75 -7.96
C ASP A 120 20.48 -10.59 -7.69
N LYS A 121 20.80 -10.84 -6.41
CA LYS A 121 21.92 -11.73 -6.04
C LYS A 121 21.75 -13.14 -6.61
N LEU A 122 20.53 -13.68 -6.59
CA LEU A 122 20.21 -14.98 -7.17
C LEU A 122 20.32 -14.99 -8.69
N ALA A 123 19.99 -13.88 -9.37
CA ALA A 123 20.08 -13.77 -10.83
C ALA A 123 21.52 -13.64 -11.35
N THR A 124 22.47 -13.26 -10.49
CA THR A 124 23.91 -13.17 -10.84
C THR A 124 24.72 -14.44 -10.64
N HIS A 125 24.10 -15.53 -10.14
CA HIS A 125 24.69 -16.86 -9.99
C HIS A 125 24.16 -17.82 -11.05
#